data_AF-A0AAD3QZT0-F1
#
_entry.id   AF-A0AAD3QZT0-F1
#
_cell.length_a   1.000
_cell.length_b   1.000
_cell.length_c   1.000
_cell.angle_alpha   90.00
_cell.angle_beta   90.00
_cell.angle_gamma   90.00
#
_symmetry.space_group_name_H-M   'P 1'
#
loop_
_entity.id
_entity.type
_entity.pdbx_description
1 polymer ?
#
loop_
_entity_poly.entity_id
_entity_poly.type
_entity_poly.pdbx_seq_one_letter_code
_entity_poly.pdbx_strand_id
1 'polypeptide(L)'
;MKIAAGQSTKACELFLKNRAAAVQTAIRQLRIEGATLLYIHKLCNIFFTSLLETAKEFEMDFAGNTGCYSAFVVWSKSAMRMFVDAFSKQVFDSKESLSTAAECVKVAKEHCQQLTEIGLDLTFTLQSLLVKDIRAALQSYKDIIIEATKHRNSEEMWRRMNLMTPEALVKLKDEMRSCGMGSFEQYTGDDCWVNLSYTIVAFTKQMMSFLEEGLKLYFPELHMVLLESLREIILVAVQHVDYSLRCEQDPEKKAFIMQNATFLHDTVLPVVERRFEEGVGKPAKQLQDLRKSTRPVRINPESTTSVV
;
A
#
# COMPACT_ATOMS: atom_id res chain seq x y z
N MET A 1 -47.04 -5.77 -13.06
CA MET A 1 -47.57 -5.85 -14.45
C MET A 1 -46.94 -7.08 -15.10
N LYS A 2 -47.70 -8.12 -15.48
CA LYS A 2 -47.13 -9.34 -16.08
C LYS A 2 -46.71 -9.05 -17.53
N ILE A 3 -45.41 -8.92 -17.78
CA ILE A 3 -44.87 -8.64 -19.11
C ILE A 3 -44.75 -9.96 -19.89
N ALA A 4 -45.27 -10.02 -21.12
CA ALA A 4 -45.09 -11.19 -22.00
C ALA A 4 -43.60 -11.41 -22.31
N ALA A 5 -43.15 -12.67 -22.41
CA ALA A 5 -41.71 -13.03 -22.45
C ALA A 5 -40.86 -12.24 -23.48
N GLY A 6 -41.39 -11.98 -24.68
CA GLY A 6 -40.69 -11.18 -25.71
C GLY A 6 -40.67 -9.67 -25.46
N GLN A 7 -41.65 -9.14 -24.73
CA GLN A 7 -41.68 -7.73 -24.29
C GLN A 7 -40.81 -7.51 -23.05
N SER A 8 -40.60 -8.56 -22.25
CA SER A 8 -39.85 -8.50 -20.99
C SER A 8 -38.36 -8.25 -21.21
N THR A 9 -37.74 -8.87 -22.22
CA THR A 9 -36.32 -8.64 -22.55
C THR A 9 -36.08 -7.21 -23.03
N LYS A 10 -36.97 -6.68 -23.89
CA LYS A 10 -36.88 -5.31 -24.39
C LYS A 10 -37.12 -4.27 -23.29
N ALA A 11 -38.06 -4.53 -22.38
CA ALA A 11 -38.29 -3.69 -21.20
C ALA A 11 -37.08 -3.68 -20.27
N CYS A 12 -36.45 -4.84 -20.04
CA CYS A 12 -35.21 -4.97 -19.27
C CYS A 12 -34.07 -4.15 -19.89
N GLU A 13 -33.84 -4.28 -21.19
CA GLU A 13 -32.81 -3.52 -21.90
C GLU A 13 -33.02 -2.00 -21.76
N LEU A 14 -34.26 -1.53 -21.95
CA LEU A 14 -34.60 -0.11 -21.81
C LEU A 14 -34.42 0.38 -20.36
N PHE A 15 -34.83 -0.41 -19.38
CA PHE A 15 -34.64 -0.12 -17.96
C PHE A 15 -33.15 0.05 -17.63
N LEU A 16 -32.32 -0.93 -18.00
CA LEU A 16 -30.87 -0.90 -17.73
C LEU A 16 -30.17 0.25 -18.47
N LYS A 17 -30.59 0.54 -19.71
CA LYS A 17 -30.07 1.68 -20.47
C LYS A 17 -30.39 3.01 -19.80
N ASN A 18 -31.62 3.17 -19.30
CA ASN A 18 -32.02 4.36 -18.55
C ASN A 18 -31.19 4.50 -17.26
N ARG A 19 -31.01 3.40 -16.53
CA ARG A 19 -30.20 3.36 -15.30
C ARG A 19 -28.73 3.68 -15.54
N ALA A 20 -28.14 3.20 -16.65
CA ALA A 20 -26.79 3.56 -17.04
C ALA A 20 -26.64 5.08 -17.28
N ALA A 21 -27.59 5.69 -17.99
CA ALA A 21 -27.57 7.13 -18.26
C ALA A 21 -27.74 7.96 -16.97
N ALA A 22 -28.62 7.53 -16.06
CA ALA A 22 -28.81 8.17 -14.77
C ALA A 22 -27.54 8.14 -13.91
N VAL A 23 -26.92 6.96 -13.75
CA VAL A 23 -25.66 6.80 -13.00
C VAL A 23 -24.55 7.65 -13.61
N GLN A 24 -24.38 7.60 -14.93
CA GLN A 24 -23.37 8.39 -15.62
C GLN A 24 -23.57 9.89 -15.41
N THR A 25 -24.82 10.36 -15.45
CA THR A 25 -25.16 11.77 -15.21
C THR A 25 -24.85 12.18 -13.77
N ALA A 26 -25.23 11.35 -12.78
CA ALA A 26 -24.96 11.60 -11.38
C ALA A 26 -23.46 11.69 -11.07
N ILE A 27 -22.65 10.78 -11.62
CA ILE A 27 -21.18 10.81 -11.49
C ILE A 27 -20.61 12.08 -12.12
N ARG A 28 -21.06 12.47 -13.32
CA ARG A 28 -20.57 13.68 -14.02
C ARG A 28 -20.93 14.98 -13.32
N GLN A 29 -22.08 15.03 -12.66
CA GLN A 29 -22.54 16.21 -11.92
C GLN A 29 -21.89 16.34 -10.54
N LEU A 30 -21.25 15.28 -10.04
CA LEU A 30 -20.52 15.34 -8.79
C LEU A 30 -19.34 16.30 -8.91
N ARG A 31 -19.39 17.38 -8.13
CA ARG A 31 -18.31 18.36 -8.07
C ARG A 31 -17.11 17.79 -7.32
N ILE A 32 -15.93 17.99 -7.90
CA ILE A 32 -14.66 17.73 -7.23
C ILE A 32 -14.41 18.90 -6.28
N GLU A 33 -14.64 18.69 -4.99
CA GLU A 33 -14.50 19.71 -3.95
C GLU A 33 -13.86 19.11 -2.69
N GLY A 34 -12.88 19.82 -2.14
CA GLY A 34 -12.19 19.43 -0.91
C GLY A 34 -11.12 18.35 -1.13
N ALA A 35 -10.80 17.62 -0.06
CA ALA A 35 -9.83 16.54 -0.10
C ALA A 35 -10.31 15.37 -0.97
N THR A 36 -9.38 14.68 -1.65
CA THR A 36 -9.68 13.53 -2.50
C THR A 36 -10.52 12.47 -1.80
N LEU A 37 -10.20 12.13 -0.56
CA LEU A 37 -10.97 11.15 0.23
C LEU A 37 -12.44 11.57 0.40
N LEU A 38 -12.71 12.87 0.62
CA LEU A 38 -14.08 13.39 0.75
C LEU A 38 -14.86 13.23 -0.55
N TYR A 39 -14.24 13.55 -1.68
CA TYR A 39 -14.84 13.31 -3.00
C TYR A 39 -15.13 11.82 -3.22
N ILE A 40 -14.20 10.94 -2.87
CA ILE A 40 -14.37 9.49 -3.03
C ILE A 40 -15.51 8.94 -2.18
N HIS A 41 -15.69 9.41 -0.94
CA HIS A 41 -16.88 9.07 -0.16
C HIS A 41 -18.18 9.46 -0.87
N LYS A 42 -18.26 10.68 -1.41
CA LYS A 42 -19.44 11.12 -2.16
C LYS A 42 -19.66 10.29 -3.43
N LEU A 43 -18.59 10.01 -4.18
CA LEU A 43 -18.65 9.18 -5.39
C LEU A 43 -19.13 7.76 -5.08
N CYS A 44 -18.59 7.13 -4.03
CA CYS A 44 -19.02 5.81 -3.58
C CYS A 44 -20.49 5.84 -3.17
N ASN A 45 -20.91 6.77 -2.32
CA ASN A 45 -22.30 6.90 -1.89
C ASN A 45 -23.27 7.02 -3.07
N ILE A 46 -22.98 7.92 -4.03
CA ILE A 46 -23.85 8.12 -5.21
C ILE A 46 -23.94 6.84 -6.04
N PHE A 47 -22.79 6.24 -6.36
CA PHE A 47 -22.74 5.07 -7.23
C PHE A 47 -23.39 3.83 -6.59
N PHE A 48 -22.96 3.45 -5.38
CA PHE A 48 -23.40 2.22 -4.73
C PHE A 48 -24.86 2.30 -4.27
N THR A 49 -25.34 3.48 -3.85
CA THR A 49 -26.78 3.67 -3.55
C THR A 49 -27.61 3.53 -4.82
N SER A 50 -27.21 4.17 -5.93
CA SER A 50 -27.93 4.04 -7.21
C SER A 50 -27.94 2.60 -7.71
N LEU A 51 -26.86 1.86 -7.51
CA LEU A 51 -26.75 0.46 -7.89
C LEU A 51 -27.69 -0.42 -7.04
N LEU A 52 -27.72 -0.19 -5.72
CA LEU A 52 -28.61 -0.87 -4.78
C LEU A 52 -30.09 -0.63 -5.10
N GLU A 53 -30.48 0.62 -5.36
CA GLU A 53 -31.83 0.99 -5.79
C GLU A 53 -32.19 0.30 -7.11
N THR A 54 -31.26 0.30 -8.07
CA THR A 54 -31.46 -0.37 -9.36
C THR A 54 -31.66 -1.88 -9.19
N ALA A 55 -30.89 -2.52 -8.31
CA ALA A 55 -31.01 -3.94 -8.02
C ALA A 55 -32.39 -4.29 -7.42
N LYS A 56 -32.85 -3.50 -6.43
CA LYS A 56 -34.16 -3.68 -5.79
C LYS A 56 -35.31 -3.55 -6.77
N GLU A 57 -35.30 -2.49 -7.58
CA GLU A 57 -36.34 -2.30 -8.60
C GLU A 57 -36.29 -3.39 -9.68
N PHE A 58 -35.08 -3.78 -10.08
CA PHE A 58 -34.90 -4.86 -11.04
C PHE A 58 -35.49 -6.17 -10.55
N GLU A 59 -35.27 -6.52 -9.28
CA GLU A 59 -35.84 -7.71 -8.66
C GLU A 59 -37.37 -7.65 -8.63
N MET A 60 -37.95 -6.49 -8.30
CA MET A 60 -39.40 -6.31 -8.27
C MET A 60 -40.06 -6.45 -9.65
N ASP A 61 -39.46 -5.87 -10.69
CA ASP A 61 -40.07 -5.76 -12.02
C ASP A 61 -39.79 -6.97 -12.93
N PHE A 62 -38.67 -7.66 -12.72
CA PHE A 62 -38.20 -8.75 -13.58
C PHE A 62 -38.09 -10.12 -12.88
N ALA A 63 -38.66 -10.25 -11.67
CA ALA A 63 -38.75 -11.52 -10.95
C ALA A 63 -39.24 -12.67 -11.86
N GLY A 64 -38.50 -13.78 -11.87
CA GLY A 64 -38.84 -14.98 -12.63
C GLY A 64 -38.42 -14.99 -14.11
N ASN A 65 -37.80 -13.92 -14.63
CA ASN A 65 -37.22 -13.91 -15.99
C ASN A 65 -35.69 -14.08 -15.95
N THR A 66 -35.23 -15.33 -16.02
CA THR A 66 -33.79 -15.68 -15.93
C THR A 66 -32.91 -14.98 -16.98
N GLY A 67 -33.44 -14.70 -18.18
CA GLY A 67 -32.73 -13.98 -19.24
C GLY A 67 -32.46 -12.51 -18.90
N CYS A 68 -33.24 -11.90 -18.02
CA CYS A 68 -33.02 -10.52 -17.58
C CYS A 68 -31.88 -10.43 -16.56
N TYR A 69 -31.70 -11.44 -15.69
CA TYR A 69 -30.66 -11.42 -14.66
C TYR A 69 -29.24 -11.42 -15.25
N SER A 70 -29.01 -12.16 -16.34
CA SER A 70 -27.71 -12.11 -17.04
C SER A 70 -27.43 -10.73 -17.60
N ALA A 71 -28.44 -10.07 -18.18
CA ALA A 71 -28.34 -8.69 -18.66
C ALA A 71 -28.05 -7.71 -17.51
N PHE A 72 -28.68 -7.88 -16.35
CA PHE A 72 -28.42 -7.08 -15.14
C PHE A 72 -26.98 -7.25 -14.62
N VAL A 73 -26.43 -8.46 -14.63
CA VAL A 73 -25.03 -8.71 -14.24
C VAL A 73 -24.07 -8.05 -15.23
N VAL A 74 -24.33 -8.13 -16.53
CA VAL A 74 -23.52 -7.46 -17.56
C VAL A 74 -23.57 -5.94 -17.40
N TRP A 75 -24.77 -5.38 -17.15
CA TRP A 75 -24.94 -3.97 -16.87
C TRP A 75 -24.19 -3.54 -15.60
N SER A 76 -24.29 -4.31 -14.51
CA SER A 76 -23.61 -4.02 -13.24
C SER A 76 -22.10 -3.97 -13.40
N LYS A 77 -21.52 -4.89 -14.19
CA LYS A 77 -20.09 -4.86 -14.53
C LYS A 77 -19.72 -3.62 -15.35
N SER A 78 -20.57 -3.21 -16.29
CA SER A 78 -20.36 -1.99 -17.09
C SER A 78 -20.45 -0.73 -16.22
N ALA A 79 -21.43 -0.67 -15.32
CA ALA A 79 -21.59 0.40 -14.35
C ALA A 79 -20.37 0.51 -13.42
N MET A 80 -19.87 -0.63 -12.93
CA MET A 80 -18.66 -0.69 -12.11
C MET A 80 -17.43 -0.14 -12.86
N ARG A 81 -17.29 -0.42 -14.16
CA ARG A 81 -16.22 0.19 -14.98
C ARG A 81 -16.31 1.71 -15.02
N MET A 82 -17.51 2.25 -15.24
CA MET A 82 -17.71 3.71 -15.24
C MET A 82 -17.36 4.35 -13.89
N PHE A 83 -17.69 3.67 -12.78
CA PHE A 83 -17.28 4.09 -11.44
C PHE A 83 -15.76 4.06 -11.29
N VAL A 84 -15.11 2.94 -11.64
CA VAL A 84 -13.65 2.80 -11.52
C VAL A 84 -12.92 3.82 -12.39
N ASP A 85 -13.40 4.12 -13.60
CA ASP A 85 -12.80 5.15 -14.46
C ASP A 85 -12.81 6.54 -13.81
N ALA A 86 -13.90 6.88 -13.10
CA ALA A 86 -13.99 8.15 -12.37
C ALA A 86 -13.16 8.14 -11.08
N PHE A 87 -13.15 7.01 -10.37
CA PHE A 87 -12.36 6.78 -9.18
C PHE A 87 -10.86 6.89 -9.48
N SER A 88 -10.37 6.15 -10.48
CA SER A 88 -8.95 6.05 -10.78
C SER A 88 -8.34 7.38 -11.21
N LYS A 89 -9.09 8.19 -11.97
CA LYS A 89 -8.67 9.56 -12.32
C LYS A 89 -8.43 10.44 -11.11
N GLN A 90 -9.27 10.30 -10.08
CA GLN A 90 -9.14 11.13 -8.89
C GLN A 90 -8.12 10.57 -7.89
N VAL A 91 -7.89 9.26 -7.85
CA VAL A 91 -7.04 8.61 -6.85
C VAL A 91 -5.61 8.36 -7.35
N PHE A 92 -5.44 7.98 -8.61
CA PHE A 92 -4.15 7.56 -9.15
C PHE A 92 -3.53 8.59 -10.11
N ASP A 93 -4.32 9.34 -10.89
CA ASP A 93 -3.76 10.34 -11.82
C ASP A 93 -3.40 11.67 -11.14
N SER A 94 -3.97 11.93 -9.96
CA SER A 94 -3.83 13.17 -9.18
C SER A 94 -2.53 13.27 -8.36
N LYS A 95 -1.63 12.29 -8.46
CA LYS A 95 -0.37 12.17 -7.68
C LYS A 95 -0.58 12.19 -6.15
N GLU A 96 -1.72 11.69 -5.70
CA GLU A 96 -2.05 11.55 -4.28
C GLU A 96 -1.12 10.57 -3.57
N SER A 97 -0.93 10.78 -2.26
CA SER A 97 -0.11 9.91 -1.39
C SER A 97 -0.57 8.44 -1.44
N LEU A 98 0.34 7.47 -1.28
CA LEU A 98 -0.04 6.04 -1.23
C LEU A 98 -1.06 5.77 -0.11
N SER A 99 -0.94 6.50 1.00
CA SER A 99 -1.87 6.41 2.13
C SER A 99 -3.27 6.93 1.75
N THR A 100 -3.36 8.07 1.06
CA THR A 100 -4.64 8.58 0.51
C THR A 100 -5.26 7.55 -0.43
N ALA A 101 -4.46 6.96 -1.33
CA ALA A 101 -4.93 5.95 -2.27
C ALA A 101 -5.43 4.68 -1.55
N ALA A 102 -4.72 4.21 -0.53
CA ALA A 102 -5.11 3.07 0.27
C ALA A 102 -6.45 3.29 0.99
N GLU A 103 -6.65 4.45 1.62
CA GLU A 103 -7.92 4.79 2.27
C GLU A 103 -9.06 4.92 1.25
N CYS A 104 -8.83 5.54 0.08
CA CYS A 104 -9.85 5.62 -0.97
C CYS A 104 -10.27 4.23 -1.48
N VAL A 105 -9.30 3.34 -1.71
CA VAL A 105 -9.58 1.96 -2.15
C VAL A 105 -10.32 1.18 -1.06
N LYS A 106 -9.98 1.38 0.21
CA LYS A 106 -10.70 0.78 1.34
C LYS A 106 -12.17 1.20 1.35
N VAL A 107 -12.46 2.50 1.22
CA VAL A 107 -13.83 3.02 1.15
C VAL A 107 -14.62 2.38 0.01
N ALA A 108 -14.02 2.29 -1.19
CA ALA A 108 -14.67 1.66 -2.34
C ALA A 108 -14.93 0.15 -2.10
N LYS A 109 -13.99 -0.56 -1.47
CA LYS A 109 -14.16 -1.99 -1.11
C LYS A 109 -15.31 -2.17 -0.11
N GLU A 110 -15.38 -1.36 0.94
CA GLU A 110 -16.44 -1.43 1.97
C GLU A 110 -17.83 -1.20 1.37
N HIS A 111 -18.00 -0.21 0.49
CA HIS A 111 -19.29 0.01 -0.19
C HIS A 111 -19.63 -1.12 -1.16
N CYS A 112 -18.64 -1.67 -1.86
CA CYS A 112 -18.86 -2.80 -2.76
C CYS A 112 -19.31 -4.06 -2.00
N GLN A 113 -18.77 -4.28 -0.80
CA GLN A 113 -19.17 -5.40 0.05
C GLN A 113 -20.63 -5.33 0.49
N GLN A 114 -21.21 -4.15 0.69
CA GLN A 114 -22.63 -4.01 1.04
C GLN A 114 -23.57 -4.58 -0.03
N LEU A 115 -23.14 -4.63 -1.30
CA LEU A 115 -23.93 -5.25 -2.38
C LEU A 115 -24.07 -6.77 -2.21
N THR A 116 -23.19 -7.41 -1.43
CA THR A 116 -23.30 -8.85 -1.16
C THR A 116 -24.55 -9.19 -0.34
N GLU A 117 -25.06 -8.25 0.47
CA GLU A 117 -26.28 -8.41 1.26
C GLU A 117 -27.53 -8.61 0.38
N ILE A 118 -27.51 -8.09 -0.85
CA ILE A 118 -28.58 -8.25 -1.85
C ILE A 118 -28.24 -9.32 -2.91
N GLY A 119 -27.21 -10.13 -2.66
CA GLY A 119 -26.80 -11.21 -3.58
C GLY A 119 -26.01 -10.74 -4.81
N LEU A 120 -25.53 -9.50 -4.85
CA LEU A 120 -24.71 -8.96 -5.94
C LEU A 120 -23.25 -8.78 -5.51
N ASP A 121 -22.43 -9.81 -5.66
CA ASP A 121 -21.00 -9.70 -5.39
C ASP A 121 -20.22 -9.17 -6.60
N LEU A 122 -19.74 -7.92 -6.49
CA LEU A 122 -18.87 -7.27 -7.47
C LEU A 122 -17.44 -7.07 -6.97
N THR A 123 -17.08 -7.64 -5.82
CA THR A 123 -15.77 -7.43 -5.18
C THR A 123 -14.62 -7.82 -6.10
N PHE A 124 -14.72 -8.98 -6.75
CA PHE A 124 -13.74 -9.43 -7.74
C PHE A 124 -13.67 -8.50 -8.96
N THR A 125 -14.82 -7.97 -9.41
CA THR A 125 -14.85 -7.03 -10.54
C THR A 125 -14.13 -5.74 -10.17
N LEU A 126 -14.40 -5.17 -8.99
CA LEU A 126 -13.72 -3.98 -8.49
C LEU A 126 -12.19 -4.20 -8.39
N GLN A 127 -11.76 -5.30 -7.80
CA GLN A 127 -10.34 -5.66 -7.71
C GLN A 127 -9.68 -5.81 -9.08
N SER A 128 -10.33 -6.51 -10.01
CA SER A 128 -9.80 -6.74 -11.36
C SER A 128 -9.65 -5.44 -12.17
N LEU A 129 -10.49 -4.44 -11.91
CA LEU A 129 -10.42 -3.14 -12.58
C LEU A 129 -9.35 -2.24 -11.96
N LEU A 130 -9.16 -2.30 -10.64
CA LEU A 130 -8.17 -1.49 -9.91
C LEU A 130 -6.75 -2.06 -9.94
N VAL A 131 -6.56 -3.34 -10.30
CA VAL A 131 -5.24 -4.00 -10.19
C VAL A 131 -4.12 -3.30 -10.96
N LYS A 132 -4.43 -2.76 -12.13
CA LYS A 132 -3.43 -2.07 -12.96
C LYS A 132 -2.98 -0.78 -12.30
N ASP A 133 -3.93 0.00 -11.79
CA ASP A 133 -3.65 1.31 -11.21
C ASP A 133 -2.94 1.17 -9.85
N ILE A 134 -3.39 0.23 -9.01
CA ILE A 134 -2.73 -0.05 -7.73
C ILE A 134 -1.30 -0.57 -7.95
N ARG A 135 -1.09 -1.46 -8.93
CA ARG A 135 0.26 -1.93 -9.30
C ARG A 135 1.17 -0.76 -9.70
N ALA A 136 0.68 0.13 -10.57
CA ALA A 136 1.43 1.29 -11.02
C ALA A 136 1.75 2.25 -9.85
N ALA A 137 0.79 2.47 -8.95
CA ALA A 137 0.99 3.27 -7.74
C ALA A 137 2.09 2.67 -6.85
N LEU A 138 2.02 1.37 -6.52
CA LEU A 138 3.03 0.70 -5.70
C LEU A 138 4.44 0.83 -6.30
N GLN A 139 4.58 0.66 -7.62
CA GLN A 139 5.86 0.79 -8.31
C GLN A 139 6.37 2.24 -8.28
N SER A 140 5.51 3.21 -8.58
CA SER A 140 5.87 4.63 -8.54
C SER A 140 6.31 5.06 -7.13
N TYR A 141 5.58 4.63 -6.09
CA TYR A 141 5.93 4.92 -4.70
C TYR A 141 7.23 4.27 -4.26
N LYS A 142 7.47 3.02 -4.69
CA LYS A 142 8.74 2.34 -4.48
C LYS A 142 9.90 3.15 -5.09
N ASP A 143 9.77 3.63 -6.31
CA ASP A 143 10.81 4.43 -6.97
C ASP A 143 11.07 5.75 -6.21
N ILE A 144 10.03 6.44 -5.76
CA ILE A 144 10.15 7.66 -4.93
C ILE A 144 10.95 7.36 -3.64
N ILE A 145 10.65 6.25 -2.96
CA ILE A 145 11.34 5.86 -1.72
C ILE A 145 12.81 5.52 -1.99
N ILE A 146 13.08 4.81 -3.09
CA ILE A 146 14.44 4.47 -3.50
C ILE A 146 15.26 5.73 -3.76
N GLU A 147 14.73 6.68 -4.54
CA GLU A 147 15.45 7.91 -4.86
C GLU A 147 15.65 8.79 -3.62
N ALA A 148 14.64 8.93 -2.75
CA ALA A 148 14.78 9.63 -1.48
C ALA A 148 15.83 8.98 -0.56
N THR A 149 15.93 7.65 -0.58
CA THR A 149 16.92 6.90 0.21
C THR A 149 18.32 7.09 -0.36
N LYS A 150 18.51 6.98 -1.68
CA LYS A 150 19.80 7.26 -2.33
C LYS A 150 20.29 8.69 -2.08
N HIS A 151 19.39 9.67 -2.12
CA HIS A 151 19.73 11.05 -1.78
C HIS A 151 20.28 11.16 -0.36
N ARG A 152 19.56 10.64 0.64
CA ARG A 152 20.03 10.62 2.04
C ARG A 152 21.36 9.89 2.19
N ASN A 153 21.52 8.75 1.54
CA ASN A 153 22.76 7.97 1.55
C ASN A 153 23.96 8.78 1.03
N SER A 154 23.76 9.69 0.06
CA SER A 154 24.85 10.53 -0.48
C SER A 154 25.33 11.61 0.50
N GLU A 155 24.51 11.96 1.49
CA GLU A 155 24.80 12.97 2.52
C GLU A 155 25.14 12.33 3.88
N GLU A 156 25.24 11.00 3.95
CA GLU A 156 25.46 10.27 5.19
C GLU A 156 26.87 10.46 5.73
N MET A 157 26.95 10.77 7.02
CA MET A 157 28.20 11.06 7.74
C MET A 157 28.51 10.01 8.82
N TRP A 158 27.64 9.02 9.01
CA TRP A 158 27.74 7.94 9.98
C TRP A 158 28.00 8.44 11.40
N ARG A 159 27.11 9.32 11.88
CA ARG A 159 27.14 9.88 13.23
C ARG A 159 25.85 9.63 13.99
N ARG A 160 25.96 9.61 15.31
CA ARG A 160 24.82 9.57 16.24
C ARG A 160 23.94 10.80 16.04
N MET A 161 22.65 10.63 16.27
CA MET A 161 21.66 11.71 16.17
C MET A 161 21.49 12.34 17.55
N ASN A 162 21.43 13.68 17.61
CA ASN A 162 20.92 14.38 18.78
C ASN A 162 19.58 15.01 18.41
N LEU A 163 18.52 14.64 19.13
CA LEU A 163 17.16 15.14 18.88
C LEU A 163 16.87 16.47 19.58
N MET A 164 17.86 17.03 20.28
CA MET A 164 17.84 18.31 21.00
C MET A 164 16.91 18.37 22.22
N THR A 165 15.81 17.62 22.23
CA THR A 165 14.82 17.63 23.31
C THR A 165 14.39 16.22 23.74
N PRO A 166 14.11 16.01 25.04
CA PRO A 166 13.61 14.72 25.53
C PRO A 166 12.27 14.34 24.88
N GLU A 167 11.41 15.33 24.61
CA GLU A 167 10.11 15.13 23.99
C GLU A 167 10.25 14.58 22.56
N ALA A 168 11.24 15.05 21.79
CA ALA A 168 11.51 14.53 20.47
C ALA A 168 11.99 13.07 20.52
N LEU A 169 12.79 12.70 21.53
CA LEU A 169 13.20 11.32 21.74
C LEU A 169 12.02 10.41 22.12
N VAL A 170 11.14 10.86 23.02
CA VAL A 170 9.91 10.12 23.38
C VAL A 170 9.05 9.91 22.15
N LYS A 171 8.82 10.97 21.36
CA LYS A 171 8.06 10.87 20.11
C LYS A 171 8.67 9.86 19.13
N LEU A 172 10.00 9.88 18.95
CA LEU A 172 10.66 8.91 18.07
C LEU A 172 10.51 7.47 18.58
N LYS A 173 10.60 7.25 19.90
CA LYS A 173 10.39 5.92 20.50
C LYS A 173 8.97 5.42 20.24
N ASP A 174 7.96 6.27 20.40
CA ASP A 174 6.57 5.92 20.12
C ASP A 174 6.33 5.61 18.64
N GLU A 175 6.92 6.41 17.73
CA GLU A 175 6.86 6.16 16.29
C GLU A 175 7.52 4.82 15.94
N MET A 176 8.71 4.54 16.48
CA MET A 176 9.42 3.26 16.24
C MET A 176 8.65 2.06 16.78
N ARG A 177 8.02 2.20 17.95
CA ARG A 177 7.14 1.18 18.52
C ARG A 177 5.92 0.94 17.64
N SER A 178 5.32 1.99 17.09
CA SER A 178 4.20 1.87 16.14
C SER A 178 4.60 1.15 14.85
N CYS A 179 5.87 1.24 14.45
CA CYS A 179 6.47 0.49 13.35
C CYS A 179 6.87 -0.95 13.74
N GLY A 180 6.56 -1.42 14.95
CA GLY A 180 6.90 -2.78 15.41
C GLY A 180 8.35 -2.95 15.90
N MET A 181 9.12 -1.86 16.03
CA MET A 181 10.50 -1.88 16.54
C MET A 181 10.52 -1.85 18.07
N GLY A 182 10.01 -2.92 18.70
CA GLY A 182 9.83 -2.99 20.16
C GLY A 182 11.12 -2.99 21.00
N SER A 183 12.29 -3.15 20.37
CA SER A 183 13.60 -3.08 21.01
C SER A 183 14.37 -1.80 20.67
N PHE A 184 13.72 -0.78 20.09
CA PHE A 184 14.40 0.44 19.63
C PHE A 184 15.09 1.20 20.78
N GLU A 185 14.55 1.12 22.00
CA GLU A 185 15.08 1.79 23.18
C GLU A 185 16.54 1.41 23.48
N GLN A 186 16.99 0.20 23.09
CA GLN A 186 18.39 -0.23 23.26
C GLN A 186 19.38 0.57 22.40
N TYR A 187 18.88 1.31 21.41
CA TYR A 187 19.66 2.20 20.55
C TYR A 187 19.52 3.67 20.95
N THR A 188 18.95 3.98 22.12
CA THR A 188 18.86 5.33 22.65
C THR A 188 19.86 5.53 23.77
N GLY A 189 20.50 6.70 23.82
CA GLY A 189 21.46 7.07 24.86
C GLY A 189 20.90 8.15 25.78
N ASP A 190 21.76 8.63 26.67
CA ASP A 190 21.48 9.78 27.53
C ASP A 190 21.28 11.07 26.70
N ASP A 191 20.71 12.11 27.30
CA ASP A 191 20.64 13.46 26.74
C ASP A 191 20.11 13.58 25.30
N CYS A 192 19.03 12.85 24.99
CA CYS A 192 18.33 12.91 23.68
C CYS A 192 19.12 12.32 22.51
N TRP A 193 20.18 11.56 22.78
CA TRP A 193 20.99 10.90 21.76
C TRP A 193 20.36 9.60 21.26
N VAL A 194 20.53 9.35 19.97
CA VAL A 194 20.18 8.08 19.31
C VAL A 194 21.47 7.50 18.72
N ASN A 195 21.79 6.28 19.11
CA ASN A 195 22.97 5.51 18.70
C ASN A 195 22.74 4.80 17.35
N LEU A 196 22.07 5.49 16.43
CA LEU A 196 21.86 5.10 15.03
C LEU A 196 22.05 6.32 14.14
N SER A 197 22.26 6.12 12.85
CA SER A 197 22.32 7.23 11.90
C SER A 197 20.90 7.70 11.54
N TYR A 198 20.80 8.98 11.16
CA TYR A 198 19.54 9.54 10.68
C TYR A 198 18.99 8.76 9.48
N THR A 199 19.85 8.38 8.54
CA THR A 199 19.43 7.70 7.31
C THR A 199 18.79 6.35 7.60
N ILE A 200 19.31 5.59 8.56
CA ILE A 200 18.76 4.28 8.94
C ILE A 200 17.41 4.43 9.66
N VAL A 201 17.29 5.42 10.55
CA VAL A 201 16.02 5.74 11.22
C VAL A 201 14.96 6.20 10.21
N ALA A 202 15.31 7.10 9.30
CA ALA A 202 14.43 7.59 8.25
C ALA A 202 14.01 6.49 7.29
N PHE A 203 14.95 5.64 6.86
CA PHE A 203 14.68 4.47 6.03
C PHE A 203 13.69 3.53 6.72
N THR A 204 13.90 3.21 7.99
CA THR A 204 13.03 2.30 8.76
C THR A 204 11.58 2.78 8.76
N LYS A 205 11.36 4.06 9.08
CA LYS A 205 10.02 4.65 9.07
C LYS A 205 9.37 4.62 7.68
N GLN A 206 10.13 4.98 6.64
CA GLN A 206 9.63 5.02 5.27
C GLN A 206 9.29 3.63 4.74
N MET A 207 10.13 2.64 5.06
CA MET A 207 9.95 1.24 4.69
C MET A 207 8.71 0.64 5.33
N MET A 208 8.53 0.87 6.64
CA MET A 208 7.35 0.40 7.37
C MET A 208 6.08 1.10 6.89
N SER A 209 6.11 2.41 6.65
CA SER A 209 4.97 3.12 6.06
C SER A 209 4.56 2.55 4.71
N PHE A 210 5.51 2.28 3.81
CA PHE A 210 5.21 1.65 2.52
C PHE A 210 4.61 0.25 2.66
N LEU A 211 5.15 -0.56 3.58
CA LEU A 211 4.59 -1.89 3.86
C LEU A 211 3.15 -1.81 4.35
N GLU A 212 2.84 -0.94 5.32
CA GLU A 212 1.50 -0.79 5.88
C GLU A 212 0.48 -0.37 4.81
N GLU A 213 0.79 0.66 4.02
CA GLU A 213 -0.11 1.12 2.97
C GLU A 213 -0.24 0.09 1.83
N GLY A 214 0.85 -0.60 1.50
CA GLY A 214 0.83 -1.71 0.54
C GLY A 214 -0.04 -2.89 1.00
N LEU A 215 -0.04 -3.20 2.29
CA LEU A 215 -0.88 -4.26 2.87
C LEU A 215 -2.37 -3.90 2.86
N LYS A 216 -2.75 -2.64 3.08
CA LYS A 216 -4.15 -2.19 2.93
C LYS A 216 -4.66 -2.37 1.50
N LEU A 217 -3.78 -2.20 0.52
CA LEU A 217 -4.08 -2.35 -0.91
C LEU A 217 -4.05 -3.82 -1.37
N TYR A 218 -3.49 -4.73 -0.58
CA TYR A 218 -3.18 -6.09 -0.98
C TYR A 218 -4.38 -6.92 -1.45
N PHE A 219 -4.13 -7.71 -2.49
CA PHE A 219 -4.88 -8.89 -2.93
C PHE A 219 -3.94 -9.79 -3.76
N PRO A 220 -4.26 -11.08 -4.00
CA PRO A 220 -3.30 -12.06 -4.52
C PRO A 220 -2.56 -11.65 -5.81
N GLU A 221 -3.23 -10.96 -6.72
CA GLU A 221 -2.69 -10.47 -8.00
C GLU A 221 -1.62 -9.37 -7.83
N LEU A 222 -1.53 -8.77 -6.63
CA LEU A 222 -0.52 -7.78 -6.25
C LEU A 222 0.64 -8.37 -5.44
N HIS A 223 0.62 -9.67 -5.15
CA HIS A 223 1.60 -10.29 -4.26
C HIS A 223 3.05 -10.06 -4.70
N MET A 224 3.36 -10.40 -5.95
CA MET A 224 4.72 -10.27 -6.47
C MET A 224 5.17 -8.82 -6.58
N VAL A 225 4.28 -7.89 -6.95
CA VAL A 225 4.67 -6.46 -7.06
C VAL A 225 4.99 -5.88 -5.69
N LEU A 226 4.19 -6.18 -4.65
CA LEU A 226 4.47 -5.69 -3.31
C LEU A 226 5.77 -6.32 -2.78
N LEU A 227 5.93 -7.64 -2.91
CA LEU A 227 7.09 -8.37 -2.39
C LEU A 227 8.40 -7.91 -3.05
N GLU A 228 8.45 -7.79 -4.38
CA GLU A 228 9.64 -7.29 -5.08
C GLU A 228 9.91 -5.82 -4.78
N SER A 229 8.87 -4.99 -4.63
CA SER A 229 9.04 -3.58 -4.25
C SER A 229 9.71 -3.43 -2.88
N LEU A 230 9.26 -4.20 -1.88
CA LEU A 230 9.87 -4.25 -0.55
C LEU A 230 11.33 -4.70 -0.64
N ARG A 231 11.60 -5.76 -1.42
CA ARG A 231 12.94 -6.31 -1.63
C ARG A 231 13.89 -5.27 -2.25
N GLU A 232 13.46 -4.57 -3.29
CA GLU A 232 14.26 -3.54 -3.96
C GLU A 232 14.57 -2.35 -3.03
N ILE A 233 13.59 -1.87 -2.27
CA ILE A 233 13.78 -0.79 -1.28
C ILE A 233 14.83 -1.21 -0.24
N ILE A 234 14.71 -2.41 0.32
CA ILE A 234 15.66 -2.95 1.30
C ILE A 234 17.07 -3.06 0.72
N LEU A 235 17.17 -3.56 -0.51
CA LEU A 235 18.47 -3.79 -1.15
C LEU A 235 19.30 -2.50 -1.23
N VAL A 236 18.66 -1.35 -1.51
CA VAL A 236 19.33 -0.05 -1.56
C VAL A 236 19.95 0.34 -0.20
N ALA A 237 19.23 0.12 0.91
CA ALA A 237 19.75 0.42 2.24
C ALA A 237 20.89 -0.51 2.63
N VAL A 238 20.74 -1.81 2.36
CA VAL A 238 21.79 -2.80 2.66
C VAL A 238 23.05 -2.54 1.85
N GLN A 239 22.93 -2.28 0.55
CA GLN A 239 24.08 -2.01 -0.31
C GLN A 239 24.86 -0.78 0.14
N HIS A 240 24.16 0.25 0.61
CA HIS A 240 24.82 1.44 1.15
C HIS A 240 25.62 1.13 2.41
N VAL A 241 25.03 0.42 3.38
CA VAL A 241 25.71 0.02 4.61
C VAL A 241 26.93 -0.86 4.31
N ASP A 242 26.78 -1.85 3.43
CA ASP A 242 27.85 -2.77 3.02
C ASP A 242 28.99 -2.04 2.31
N TYR A 243 28.67 -1.11 1.40
CA TYR A 243 29.66 -0.24 0.78
C TYR A 243 30.40 0.61 1.82
N SER A 244 29.69 1.26 2.75
CA SER A 244 30.30 2.07 3.79
C SER A 244 31.20 1.26 4.73
N LEU A 245 30.81 0.04 5.10
CA LEU A 245 31.66 -0.86 5.90
C LEU A 245 32.96 -1.26 5.20
N ARG A 246 32.92 -1.45 3.87
CA ARG A 246 34.12 -1.79 3.09
C ARG A 246 35.08 -0.61 2.95
N CYS A 247 34.54 0.59 2.77
CA CYS A 247 35.35 1.78 2.51
C CYS A 247 35.88 2.45 3.80
N GLU A 248 35.15 2.35 4.92
CA GLU A 248 35.55 3.01 6.17
C GLU A 248 36.79 2.37 6.80
N GLN A 249 37.77 3.23 7.09
CA GLN A 249 39.06 2.86 7.69
C GLN A 249 39.12 3.20 9.18
N ASP A 250 38.35 4.19 9.63
CA ASP A 250 38.30 4.57 11.04
C ASP A 250 37.57 3.48 11.87
N PRO A 251 38.24 2.82 12.83
CA PRO A 251 37.65 1.73 13.60
C PRO A 251 36.40 2.14 14.38
N GLU A 252 36.35 3.37 14.91
CA GLU A 252 35.20 3.85 15.68
C GLU A 252 33.97 4.05 14.80
N LYS A 253 34.13 4.75 13.66
CA LYS A 253 33.06 4.86 12.67
C LYS A 253 32.66 3.51 12.12
N LYS A 254 33.60 2.61 11.84
CA LYS A 254 33.30 1.26 11.36
C LYS A 254 32.44 0.47 12.37
N ALA A 255 32.74 0.60 13.67
CA ALA A 255 31.92 0.02 14.73
C ALA A 255 30.51 0.64 14.76
N PHE A 256 30.39 1.96 14.57
CA PHE A 256 29.09 2.63 14.48
C PHE A 256 28.27 2.19 13.25
N ILE A 257 28.91 2.07 12.08
CA ILE A 257 28.26 1.54 10.87
C ILE A 257 27.82 0.09 11.12
N MET A 258 28.64 -0.73 11.79
CA MET A 258 28.29 -2.11 12.14
C MET A 258 27.09 -2.19 13.09
N GLN A 259 26.97 -1.27 14.05
CA GLN A 259 25.79 -1.15 14.91
C GLN A 259 24.52 -0.87 14.10
N ASN A 260 24.61 0.04 13.13
CA ASN A 260 23.51 0.35 12.20
C ASN A 260 23.15 -0.83 11.30
N ALA A 261 24.16 -1.54 10.79
CA ALA A 261 23.99 -2.78 10.01
C ALA A 261 23.26 -3.85 10.83
N THR A 262 23.64 -4.01 12.09
CA THR A 262 23.02 -4.95 13.04
C THR A 262 21.56 -4.57 13.30
N PHE A 263 21.26 -3.29 13.53
CA PHE A 263 19.87 -2.85 13.69
C PHE A 263 19.03 -3.14 12.44
N LEU A 264 19.54 -2.81 11.25
CA LEU A 264 18.87 -3.09 9.98
C LEU A 264 18.59 -4.60 9.84
N HIS A 265 19.61 -5.43 9.99
CA HIS A 265 19.52 -6.87 9.74
C HIS A 265 18.77 -7.65 10.83
N ASP A 266 19.00 -7.36 12.11
CA ASP A 266 18.47 -8.13 13.23
C ASP A 266 17.15 -7.56 13.79
N THR A 267 16.83 -6.30 13.50
CA THR A 267 15.58 -5.66 13.97
C THR A 267 14.64 -5.33 12.81
N VAL A 268 15.09 -4.55 11.82
CA VAL A 268 14.19 -4.05 10.77
C VAL A 268 13.75 -5.15 9.81
N LEU A 269 14.67 -5.92 9.22
CA LEU A 269 14.31 -6.97 8.25
C LEU A 269 13.37 -8.04 8.82
N PRO A 270 13.61 -8.59 10.05
CA PRO A 270 12.70 -9.56 10.63
C PRO A 270 11.31 -8.99 10.92
N VAL A 271 11.21 -7.70 11.28
CA VAL A 271 9.91 -7.04 11.49
C VAL A 271 9.17 -6.87 10.16
N VAL A 272 9.85 -6.43 9.09
CA VAL A 272 9.26 -6.33 7.75
C VAL A 272 8.75 -7.69 7.27
N GLU A 273 9.59 -8.74 7.38
CA GLU A 273 9.23 -10.11 7.01
C GLU A 273 7.97 -10.55 7.75
N ARG A 274 8.00 -10.49 9.09
CA ARG A 274 6.88 -10.91 9.94
C ARG A 274 5.61 -10.15 9.61
N ARG A 275 5.70 -8.83 9.48
CA ARG A 275 4.54 -7.97 9.23
C ARG A 275 3.93 -8.23 7.85
N PHE A 276 4.75 -8.49 6.84
CA PHE A 276 4.28 -8.94 5.54
C PHE A 276 3.58 -10.30 5.63
N GLU A 277 4.19 -11.28 6.31
CA GLU A 277 3.62 -12.62 6.47
C GLU A 277 2.29 -12.61 7.23
N GLU A 278 2.18 -11.81 8.30
CA GLU A 278 0.93 -11.59 9.04
C GLU A 278 -0.15 -10.92 8.18
N GLY A 279 0.23 -9.92 7.38
CA GLY A 279 -0.72 -9.19 6.52
C GLY A 279 -1.19 -9.99 5.30
N VAL A 280 -0.36 -10.88 4.78
CA VAL A 280 -0.62 -11.65 3.55
C VAL A 280 -1.08 -13.08 3.83
N GLY A 281 -0.72 -13.65 4.98
CA GLY A 281 -0.96 -15.05 5.34
C GLY A 281 -0.08 -16.06 4.59
N LYS A 282 1.02 -15.61 3.96
CA LYS A 282 1.97 -16.47 3.24
C LYS A 282 3.42 -16.08 3.53
N PRO A 283 4.37 -17.03 3.56
CA PRO A 283 5.79 -16.75 3.81
C PRO A 283 6.42 -15.82 2.77
N ALA A 284 7.28 -14.91 3.24
CA ALA A 284 8.00 -13.96 2.40
C ALA A 284 9.39 -14.50 1.99
N LYS A 285 9.43 -15.63 1.24
CA LYS A 285 10.71 -16.31 0.91
C LYS A 285 11.79 -15.39 0.35
N GLN A 286 11.42 -14.48 -0.55
CA GLN A 286 12.36 -13.53 -1.17
C GLN A 286 12.98 -12.56 -0.16
N LEU A 287 12.22 -12.11 0.85
CA LEU A 287 12.72 -11.28 1.93
C LEU A 287 13.61 -12.09 2.88
N GLN A 288 13.19 -13.31 3.21
CA GLN A 288 14.00 -14.22 4.04
C GLN A 288 15.35 -14.55 3.38
N ASP A 289 15.36 -14.78 2.07
CA ASP A 289 16.58 -15.06 1.29
C ASP A 289 17.46 -13.80 1.17
N LEU A 290 16.84 -12.63 1.04
CA LEU A 290 17.57 -11.35 1.12
C LEU A 290 18.23 -11.18 2.48
N ARG A 291 17.52 -11.39 3.60
CA ARG A 291 18.13 -11.31 4.94
C ARG A 291 19.29 -12.29 5.11
N LYS A 292 19.12 -13.55 4.69
CA LYS A 292 20.18 -14.57 4.78
C LYS A 292 21.44 -14.18 4.00
N SER A 293 21.28 -13.60 2.82
CA SER A 293 22.41 -13.19 1.96
C SER A 293 23.08 -11.89 2.40
N THR A 294 22.41 -11.09 3.23
CA THR A 294 22.87 -9.75 3.64
C THR A 294 23.43 -9.70 5.07
N ARG A 295 23.68 -10.86 5.68
CA ARG A 295 24.30 -10.94 7.01
C ARG A 295 25.61 -10.14 7.03
N PRO A 296 25.75 -9.15 7.92
CA PRO A 296 27.00 -8.41 8.04
C PRO A 296 28.10 -9.37 8.45
N VAL A 297 29.20 -9.40 7.69
CA VAL A 297 30.39 -10.17 8.04
C VAL A 297 30.88 -9.66 9.39
N ARG A 298 30.91 -10.52 10.40
CA ARG A 298 31.57 -10.20 11.68
C ARG A 298 33.02 -9.87 11.35
N ILE A 299 33.41 -8.61 11.50
CA ILE A 299 34.80 -8.20 11.36
C ILE A 299 35.54 -8.86 12.52
N ASN A 300 36.38 -9.84 12.19
CA ASN A 300 37.29 -10.43 13.16
C ASN A 300 38.35 -9.37 13.49
N PRO A 301 38.52 -8.94 14.74
CA PRO A 301 39.48 -7.90 15.10
C PRO A 301 40.95 -8.30 14.89
N GLU A 302 41.24 -9.57 14.56
CA GLU A 302 42.60 -10.10 14.40
C GLU A 302 43.06 -10.29 12.94
N SER A 303 42.27 -9.87 11.94
CA SER A 303 42.69 -9.99 10.53
C SER A 303 43.57 -8.83 10.07
N THR A 304 44.62 -8.51 10.83
CA THR A 304 45.81 -7.83 10.29
C THR A 304 46.76 -8.88 9.73
N THR A 305 46.47 -9.36 8.53
CA THR A 305 47.50 -9.98 7.69
C THR A 305 47.55 -9.22 6.37
N SER A 306 48.44 -8.24 6.38
CA SER A 306 49.20 -7.79 5.22
C SER A 306 49.49 -8.97 4.31
N VAL A 307 49.01 -8.91 3.07
CA VAL A 307 49.66 -9.58 1.95
C VAL A 307 49.72 -8.58 0.79
N VAL A 308 50.96 -8.39 0.36
CA VAL A 308 51.49 -7.55 -0.72
C VAL A 308 50.66 -7.58 -1.99
#